data_AF-A0A7K6X3W4-F1
#
_entry.id   AF-A0A7K6X3W4-F1
#
_cell.length_a   1.000
_cell.length_b   1.000
_cell.length_c   1.000
_cell.angle_alpha   90.00
_cell.angle_beta   90.00
_cell.angle_gamma   90.00
#
_symmetry.space_group_name_H-M   'P 1'
#
loop_
_entity.id
_entity.type
_entity.pdbx_description
1 polymer ?
#
loop_
_entity_poly.entity_id
_entity_poly.type
_entity_poly.pdbx_seq_one_letter_code
_entity_poly.pdbx_strand_id
1 'polypeptide(L)'
;GIRRVQDLCKVLQLPAVFEETAVSYFQRALQLPAFHLVSLQKKELLGGCCVFVTCRQHSWPLTMGTVCSLLYAKQELFASVFLSLQKELGLSVPALSLADLVTTHLNSFRLLQPTANVPAPFLEDKEKLLARTMAIVELASETWLVTGRHPVPIATAAAFLAWQSLQPGPRLSCPLARFCRLAGVDLPPPAHLRLKELLEILLGMASQLSWLRGFRLDKKTVVKHIGDLLQHRVFLLRNAFSQQDGEQLQDTAPGQASGSPGSPDKDSLDKDSLDKDSLDKDSPGQGCPGQGSGSPGSLDKESPDEDSPDKHCPGQGSPSSPPLAQQQGGPSAGQRQRGGTLRPLLPPCLLHPRKRLRAAAPSAAAATGDEPISDSEIEQYLRSPEEIRAFRKAKAWL
;
A
#
# COMPACT_ATOMS: atom_id res chain seq x y z
N GLY A 1 -13.98 19.37 26.14
CA GLY A 1 -14.55 18.40 25.17
C GLY A 1 -15.17 19.12 24.01
N ILE A 2 -16.44 19.52 24.12
CA ILE A 2 -17.24 20.12 23.04
C ILE A 2 -16.54 21.29 22.34
N ARG A 3 -16.07 22.31 23.09
CA ARG A 3 -15.33 23.45 22.49
C ARG A 3 -14.17 23.02 21.59
N ARG A 4 -13.40 22.01 22.01
CA ARG A 4 -12.27 21.49 21.21
C ARG A 4 -12.71 20.79 19.93
N VAL A 5 -13.89 20.14 19.92
CA VAL A 5 -14.48 19.57 18.70
C VAL A 5 -14.82 20.69 17.72
N GLN A 6 -15.46 21.75 18.21
CA GLN A 6 -15.80 22.93 17.40
C GLN A 6 -14.55 23.64 16.86
N ASP A 7 -13.55 23.84 17.71
CA ASP A 7 -12.27 24.45 17.33
C ASP A 7 -11.56 23.62 16.25
N LEU A 8 -11.57 22.28 16.37
CA LEU A 8 -11.00 21.40 15.35
C LEU A 8 -11.75 21.51 14.01
N CYS A 9 -13.09 21.58 14.02
CA CYS A 9 -13.87 21.79 12.81
C CYS A 9 -13.54 23.14 12.14
N LYS A 10 -13.33 24.20 12.93
CA LYS A 10 -12.94 25.53 12.42
C LYS A 10 -11.52 25.53 11.84
N VAL A 11 -10.56 24.88 12.49
CA VAL A 11 -9.19 24.73 11.99
C VAL A 11 -9.18 24.00 10.65
N LEU A 12 -10.03 22.98 10.50
CA LEU A 12 -10.20 22.22 9.26
C LEU A 12 -11.12 22.92 8.23
N GLN A 13 -11.69 24.08 8.56
CA GLN A 13 -12.63 24.85 7.72
C GLN A 13 -13.82 24.01 7.24
N LEU A 14 -14.38 23.17 8.13
CA LEU A 14 -15.51 22.31 7.81
C LEU A 14 -16.84 23.08 7.78
N PRO A 15 -17.82 22.64 6.97
CA PRO A 15 -19.18 23.21 6.99
C PRO A 15 -19.84 23.08 8.37
N ALA A 16 -20.72 24.02 8.72
CA ALA A 16 -21.39 24.06 10.03
C ALA A 16 -22.15 22.75 10.38
N VAL A 17 -22.74 22.10 9.37
CA VAL A 17 -23.45 20.81 9.52
C VAL A 17 -22.53 19.71 10.09
N PHE A 18 -21.23 19.76 9.78
CA PHE A 18 -20.25 18.80 10.27
C PHE A 18 -19.94 19.07 11.75
N GLU A 19 -19.88 20.33 12.15
CA GLU A 19 -19.67 20.71 13.54
C GLU A 19 -20.81 20.18 14.43
N GLU A 20 -22.06 20.41 14.02
CA GLU A 20 -23.25 19.96 14.75
C GLU A 20 -23.27 18.43 14.90
N THR A 21 -22.99 17.71 13.81
CA THR A 21 -22.95 16.24 13.78
C THR A 21 -21.82 15.70 14.67
N ALA A 22 -20.62 16.27 14.59
CA ALA A 22 -19.49 15.85 15.41
C ALA A 22 -19.72 16.12 16.91
N VAL A 23 -20.33 17.26 17.25
CA VAL A 23 -20.70 17.59 18.63
C VAL A 23 -21.75 16.62 19.16
N SER A 24 -22.77 16.28 18.35
CA SER A 24 -23.78 15.28 18.69
C SER A 24 -23.17 13.91 18.97
N TYR A 25 -22.25 13.41 18.12
CA TYR A 25 -21.53 12.17 18.39
C TYR A 25 -20.71 12.23 19.67
N PHE A 26 -20.03 13.34 19.93
CA PHE A 26 -19.22 13.50 21.14
C PHE A 26 -20.10 13.50 22.39
N GLN A 27 -21.24 14.17 22.38
CA GLN A 27 -22.20 14.18 23.50
C GLN A 27 -22.77 12.79 23.76
N ARG A 28 -23.17 12.06 22.71
CA ARG A 28 -23.65 10.67 22.83
C ARG A 28 -22.57 9.75 23.38
N ALA A 29 -21.32 9.88 22.93
CA ALA A 29 -20.21 9.07 23.43
C ALA A 29 -19.97 9.30 24.93
N LEU A 30 -20.11 10.55 25.41
CA LEU A 30 -19.94 10.85 26.85
C LEU A 30 -21.02 10.27 27.76
N GLN A 31 -22.17 9.85 27.21
CA GLN A 31 -23.23 9.18 27.97
C GLN A 31 -22.99 7.68 28.14
N LEU A 32 -22.03 7.11 27.41
CA LEU A 32 -21.76 5.68 27.44
C LEU A 32 -20.76 5.33 28.55
N PRO A 33 -21.03 4.30 29.37
CA PRO A 33 -20.13 3.87 30.45
C PRO A 33 -18.70 3.60 30.01
N ALA A 34 -18.52 3.11 28.77
CA ALA A 34 -17.22 2.83 28.16
C ALA A 34 -16.28 4.05 28.12
N PHE A 35 -16.81 5.28 28.11
CA PHE A 35 -16.02 6.51 28.01
C PHE A 35 -15.97 7.34 29.30
N HIS A 36 -16.67 6.95 30.37
CA HIS A 36 -16.69 7.71 31.63
C HIS A 36 -15.31 7.76 32.31
N LEU A 37 -14.64 6.60 32.43
CA LEU A 37 -13.40 6.41 33.18
C LEU A 37 -12.14 6.32 32.30
N VAL A 38 -12.22 6.77 31.05
CA VAL A 38 -11.04 6.78 30.16
C VAL A 38 -10.10 7.95 30.50
N SER A 39 -8.81 7.77 30.20
CA SER A 39 -7.79 8.80 30.43
C SER A 39 -8.11 10.10 29.68
N LEU A 40 -7.58 11.23 30.18
CA LEU A 40 -7.76 12.53 29.55
C LEU A 40 -7.36 12.51 28.06
N GLN A 41 -6.21 11.90 27.74
CA GLN A 41 -5.74 11.76 26.37
C GLN A 41 -6.75 11.02 25.47
N LYS A 42 -7.39 9.95 25.97
CA LYS A 42 -8.45 9.25 25.21
C LYS A 42 -9.69 10.12 25.02
N LYS A 43 -10.05 10.96 26.00
CA LYS A 43 -11.17 11.92 25.89
C LYS A 43 -10.89 13.02 24.86
N GLU A 44 -9.64 13.44 24.72
CA GLU A 44 -9.21 14.40 23.69
C GLU A 44 -9.33 13.77 22.30
N LEU A 45 -8.82 12.54 22.15
CA LEU A 45 -8.90 11.81 20.88
C LEU A 45 -10.33 11.46 20.48
N LEU A 46 -11.21 11.21 21.45
CA LEU A 46 -12.63 10.96 21.22
C LEU A 46 -13.27 12.08 20.38
N GLY A 47 -12.92 13.34 20.67
CA GLY A 47 -13.36 14.50 19.89
C GLY A 47 -12.84 14.45 18.45
N GLY A 48 -11.56 14.16 18.26
CA GLY A 48 -10.96 13.96 16.94
C GLY A 48 -11.60 12.81 16.15
N CYS A 49 -11.93 11.70 16.81
CA CYS A 49 -12.63 10.58 16.21
C CYS A 49 -14.05 10.96 15.76
N CYS A 50 -14.77 11.78 16.53
CA CYS A 50 -16.10 12.26 16.14
C CYS A 50 -16.05 13.13 14.88
N VAL A 51 -15.08 14.06 14.80
CA VAL A 51 -14.85 14.88 13.60
C VAL A 51 -14.46 14.00 12.42
N PHE A 52 -13.57 13.04 12.63
CA PHE A 52 -13.12 12.11 11.60
C PHE A 52 -14.27 11.27 11.03
N VAL A 53 -15.12 10.67 11.89
CA VAL A 53 -16.29 9.90 11.45
C VAL A 53 -17.25 10.77 10.65
N THR A 54 -17.53 11.98 11.13
CA THR A 54 -18.40 12.93 10.43
C THR A 54 -17.86 13.25 9.04
N CYS A 55 -16.55 13.53 8.94
CA CYS A 55 -15.90 13.76 7.65
C CYS A 55 -16.08 12.56 6.70
N ARG A 56 -15.93 11.33 7.20
CA ARG A 56 -16.11 10.12 6.38
C ARG A 56 -17.53 9.94 5.88
N GLN A 57 -18.54 10.26 6.70
CA GLN A 57 -19.95 10.14 6.31
C GLN A 57 -20.35 11.14 5.22
N HIS A 58 -19.64 12.27 5.13
CA HIS A 58 -19.87 13.29 4.11
C HIS A 58 -18.83 13.28 2.98
N SER A 59 -18.10 12.18 2.79
CA SER A 59 -17.05 12.04 1.76
C SER A 59 -15.97 13.13 1.81
N TRP A 60 -15.73 13.73 2.98
CA TRP A 60 -14.67 14.71 3.17
C TRP A 60 -13.32 14.00 3.36
N PRO A 61 -12.30 14.32 2.56
CA PRO A 61 -11.06 13.53 2.46
C PRO A 61 -10.07 13.81 3.60
N LEU A 62 -10.50 13.53 4.83
CA LEU A 62 -9.69 13.63 6.03
C LEU A 62 -9.02 12.29 6.34
N THR A 63 -7.70 12.32 6.51
CA THR A 63 -6.92 11.14 6.90
C THR A 63 -6.73 11.09 8.41
N MET A 64 -6.61 9.87 8.98
CA MET A 64 -6.28 9.70 10.39
C MET A 64 -4.96 10.38 10.74
N GLY A 65 -3.97 10.35 9.84
CA GLY A 65 -2.68 11.01 10.01
C GLY A 65 -2.83 12.52 10.21
N THR A 66 -3.63 13.18 9.38
CA THR A 66 -3.91 14.62 9.51
C THR A 66 -4.50 14.97 10.88
N VAL A 67 -5.49 14.20 11.34
CA VAL A 67 -6.11 14.44 12.66
C VAL A 67 -5.10 14.19 13.79
N CYS A 68 -4.30 13.13 13.68
CA CYS A 68 -3.26 12.83 14.66
C CYS A 68 -2.20 13.94 14.72
N SER A 69 -1.79 14.49 13.58
CA SER A 69 -0.84 15.61 13.51
C SER A 69 -1.41 16.88 14.15
N LEU A 70 -2.68 17.22 13.89
CA LEU A 70 -3.34 18.38 14.49
C LEU A 70 -3.55 18.24 16.00
N LEU A 71 -3.77 17.02 16.48
CA LEU A 71 -3.98 16.73 17.91
C LEU A 71 -2.69 16.31 18.63
N TYR A 72 -1.53 16.32 17.96
CA TYR A 72 -0.25 15.85 18.50
C TYR A 72 -0.34 14.45 19.14
N ALA A 73 -1.01 13.52 18.46
CA ALA A 73 -1.39 12.23 19.01
C ALA A 73 -0.74 11.04 18.28
N LYS A 74 -0.55 9.94 19.03
CA LYS A 74 -0.07 8.67 18.46
C LYS A 74 -1.17 7.98 17.66
N GLN A 75 -0.83 7.53 16.45
CA GLN A 75 -1.79 6.92 15.52
C GLN A 75 -2.42 5.63 16.06
N GLU A 76 -1.66 4.81 16.79
CA GLU A 76 -2.16 3.57 17.43
C GLU A 76 -3.24 3.86 18.47
N LEU A 77 -3.02 4.90 19.28
CA LEU A 77 -3.98 5.31 20.30
C LEU A 77 -5.24 5.87 19.64
N PHE A 78 -5.10 6.70 18.61
CA PHE A 78 -6.24 7.19 17.83
C PHE A 78 -7.05 6.04 17.22
N ALA A 79 -6.39 5.06 16.60
CA ALA A 79 -7.06 3.89 16.02
C ALA A 79 -7.85 3.11 17.07
N SER A 80 -7.28 2.89 18.27
CA SER A 80 -7.98 2.21 19.36
C SER A 80 -9.24 2.95 19.83
N VAL A 81 -9.17 4.28 19.95
CA VAL A 81 -10.32 5.12 20.36
C VAL A 81 -11.37 5.17 19.27
N PHE A 82 -10.95 5.27 18.00
CA PHE A 82 -11.84 5.25 16.83
C PHE A 82 -12.63 3.94 16.75
N LEU A 83 -11.98 2.79 16.88
CA LEU A 83 -12.64 1.48 16.85
C LEU A 83 -13.62 1.31 18.01
N SER A 84 -13.24 1.78 19.20
CA SER A 84 -14.13 1.81 20.37
C SER A 84 -15.35 2.69 20.10
N LEU A 85 -15.17 3.91 19.59
CA LEU A 85 -16.27 4.83 19.28
C LEU A 85 -17.23 4.23 18.24
N GLN A 86 -16.69 3.67 17.16
CA GLN A 86 -17.47 3.07 16.09
C GLN A 86 -18.33 1.91 16.61
N LYS A 87 -17.75 1.04 17.44
CA LYS A 87 -18.44 -0.09 18.04
C LYS A 87 -19.55 0.37 18.99
N GLU A 88 -19.22 1.25 19.94
CA GLU A 88 -20.12 1.63 21.03
C GLU A 88 -21.30 2.51 20.55
N LEU A 89 -21.10 3.32 19.50
CA LEU A 89 -22.18 4.12 18.90
C LEU A 89 -22.88 3.43 17.72
N GLY A 90 -22.44 2.24 17.31
CA GLY A 90 -23.01 1.51 16.16
C GLY A 90 -22.91 2.27 14.85
N LEU A 91 -21.81 3.01 14.63
CA LEU A 91 -21.68 3.89 13.47
C LEU A 91 -21.24 3.12 12.23
N SER A 92 -21.95 3.33 11.12
CA SER A 92 -21.47 2.97 9.79
C SER A 92 -20.54 4.08 9.29
N VAL A 93 -19.27 3.74 9.08
CA VAL A 93 -18.23 4.68 8.65
C VAL A 93 -17.73 4.26 7.27
N PRO A 94 -18.02 5.04 6.21
CA PRO A 94 -17.54 4.73 4.87
C PRO A 94 -16.01 4.70 4.76
N ALA A 95 -15.52 3.90 3.81
CA ALA A 95 -14.12 3.92 3.41
C ALA A 95 -13.73 5.31 2.85
N LEU A 96 -12.43 5.62 2.84
CA LEU A 96 -11.95 6.89 2.30
C LEU A 96 -12.18 6.90 0.78
N SER A 97 -12.87 7.91 0.29
CA SER A 97 -12.97 8.16 -1.15
C SER A 97 -11.59 8.49 -1.72
N LEU A 98 -11.08 7.64 -2.62
CA LEU A 98 -9.82 7.89 -3.31
C LEU A 98 -9.92 9.11 -4.22
N ALA A 99 -11.09 9.34 -4.84
CA ALA A 99 -11.32 10.48 -5.72
C ALA A 99 -11.20 11.81 -4.97
N ASP A 100 -11.85 11.91 -3.81
CA ASP A 100 -11.80 13.12 -3.00
C ASP A 100 -10.40 13.33 -2.41
N LEU A 101 -9.72 12.24 -2.01
CA LEU A 101 -8.34 12.28 -1.54
C LEU A 101 -7.39 12.81 -2.62
N VAL A 102 -7.45 12.26 -3.83
CA VAL A 102 -6.60 12.69 -4.95
C VAL A 102 -6.86 14.15 -5.27
N THR A 103 -8.13 14.55 -5.36
CA THR A 103 -8.52 15.93 -5.64
C THR A 103 -7.95 16.89 -4.60
N THR A 104 -8.11 16.57 -3.31
CA THR A 104 -7.62 17.42 -2.22
C THR A 104 -6.09 17.44 -2.16
N HIS A 105 -5.45 16.29 -2.36
CA HIS A 105 -3.99 16.20 -2.38
C HIS A 105 -3.38 17.00 -3.53
N LEU A 106 -3.98 16.96 -4.72
CA LEU A 106 -3.49 17.74 -5.86
C LEU A 106 -3.78 19.24 -5.73
N ASN A 107 -4.89 19.62 -5.10
CA ASN A 107 -5.20 21.04 -4.86
C ASN A 107 -4.13 21.72 -4.00
N SER A 108 -3.37 20.99 -3.18
CA SER A 108 -2.28 21.56 -2.40
C SER A 108 -0.97 21.72 -3.18
N PHE A 109 -0.90 21.30 -4.45
CA PHE A 109 0.35 21.30 -5.22
C PHE A 109 0.67 22.69 -5.76
N ARG A 110 1.89 23.14 -5.49
CA ARG A 110 2.43 24.41 -6.02
C ARG A 110 2.80 24.36 -7.51
N LEU A 111 2.65 23.19 -8.16
CA LEU A 111 2.92 23.00 -9.58
C LEU A 111 1.78 23.48 -10.49
N LEU A 112 0.62 23.82 -9.91
CA LEU A 112 -0.58 24.26 -10.63
C LEU A 112 -0.60 25.76 -10.91
N GLN A 113 0.30 26.53 -10.27
CA GLN A 113 0.38 27.98 -10.41
C GLN A 113 1.84 28.41 -10.55
N PRO A 114 2.13 29.44 -11.37
CA PRO A 114 3.47 30.01 -11.46
C PRO A 114 3.90 30.56 -10.09
N THR A 115 4.96 30.01 -9.52
CA THR A 115 5.62 30.53 -8.31
C THR A 115 7.11 30.68 -8.61
N ALA A 116 7.80 31.57 -7.90
CA ALA A 116 9.23 31.84 -8.13
C ALA A 116 10.13 30.59 -8.05
N ASN A 117 9.66 29.53 -7.37
CA ASN A 117 10.41 28.31 -7.11
C ASN A 117 10.12 27.16 -8.09
N VAL A 118 9.19 27.33 -9.05
CA VAL A 118 8.80 26.27 -9.99
C VAL A 118 9.16 26.68 -11.43
N PRO A 119 10.12 25.98 -12.07
CA PRO A 119 10.45 26.22 -13.47
C PRO A 119 9.24 26.04 -14.40
N ALA A 120 9.14 26.86 -15.45
CA ALA A 120 8.09 26.78 -16.46
C ALA A 120 7.82 25.35 -17.02
N PRO A 121 8.82 24.50 -17.35
CA PRO A 121 8.56 23.14 -17.84
C PRO A 121 7.96 22.19 -16.78
N PHE A 122 7.91 22.61 -15.52
CA PHE A 122 7.36 21.82 -14.41
C PHE A 122 5.96 22.25 -14.01
N LEU A 123 5.47 23.37 -14.56
CA LEU A 123 4.07 23.78 -14.43
C LEU A 123 3.17 22.83 -15.24
N GLU A 124 2.01 22.53 -14.70
CA GLU A 124 1.05 21.67 -15.37
C GLU A 124 -0.39 22.16 -15.18
N ASP A 125 -1.23 21.84 -16.16
CA ASP A 125 -2.65 22.10 -16.07
C ASP A 125 -3.32 21.23 -14.99
N LYS A 126 -4.16 21.85 -14.17
CA LYS A 126 -4.82 21.20 -13.04
C LYS A 126 -5.71 20.05 -13.48
N GLU A 127 -6.51 20.26 -14.53
CA GLU A 127 -7.50 19.27 -14.98
C GLU A 127 -6.80 18.06 -15.62
N LYS A 128 -5.79 18.31 -16.46
CA LYS A 128 -4.96 17.24 -17.06
C LYS A 128 -4.24 16.42 -16.00
N LEU A 129 -3.64 17.08 -15.00
CA LEU A 129 -2.95 16.39 -13.91
C LEU A 129 -3.93 15.56 -13.07
N LEU A 130 -5.08 16.12 -12.71
CA LEU A 130 -6.12 15.44 -11.94
C LEU A 130 -6.65 14.22 -12.70
N ALA A 131 -7.10 14.39 -13.95
CA ALA A 131 -7.66 13.32 -14.76
C ALA A 131 -6.67 12.16 -14.94
N ARG A 132 -5.40 12.48 -15.22
CA ARG A 132 -4.37 11.46 -15.39
C ARG A 132 -3.99 10.77 -14.07
N THR A 133 -3.92 11.53 -12.97
CA THR A 133 -3.65 10.94 -11.65
C THR A 133 -4.76 9.99 -11.23
N MET A 134 -6.01 10.39 -11.41
CA MET A 134 -7.19 9.55 -11.17
C MET A 134 -7.11 8.25 -11.97
N ALA A 135 -6.81 8.33 -13.27
CA ALA A 135 -6.71 7.16 -14.12
C ALA A 135 -5.61 6.17 -13.65
N ILE A 136 -4.49 6.67 -13.13
CA ILE A 136 -3.40 5.84 -12.57
C ILE A 136 -3.79 5.26 -11.20
N VAL A 137 -4.54 5.99 -10.37
CA VAL A 137 -5.04 5.48 -9.07
C VAL A 137 -6.10 4.39 -9.28
N GLU A 138 -6.98 4.55 -10.26
CA GLU A 138 -7.93 3.51 -10.66
C GLU A 138 -7.21 2.26 -11.15
N LEU A 139 -6.21 2.42 -12.03
CA LEU A 139 -5.33 1.32 -12.44
C LEU A 139 -4.70 0.62 -11.23
N ALA A 140 -4.19 1.39 -10.27
CA ALA A 140 -3.62 0.85 -9.03
C ALA A 140 -4.64 0.02 -8.22
N SER A 141 -5.91 0.44 -8.23
CA SER A 141 -7.00 -0.29 -7.58
C SER A 141 -7.30 -1.61 -8.30
N GLU A 142 -7.38 -1.58 -9.64
CA GLU A 142 -7.63 -2.74 -10.49
C GLU A 142 -6.51 -3.79 -10.43
N THR A 143 -5.30 -3.38 -10.08
CA THR A 143 -4.11 -4.25 -9.98
C THR A 143 -3.66 -4.51 -8.54
N TRP A 144 -4.58 -4.48 -7.58
CA TRP A 144 -4.33 -4.88 -6.18
C TRP A 144 -3.30 -4.03 -5.41
N LEU A 145 -2.97 -2.83 -5.89
CA LEU A 145 -1.98 -1.98 -5.24
C LEU A 145 -2.57 -1.18 -4.07
N VAL A 146 -3.88 -0.93 -4.08
CA VAL A 146 -4.56 -0.11 -3.06
C VAL A 146 -4.92 -0.93 -1.82
N THR A 147 -5.40 -2.15 -1.99
CA THR A 147 -5.97 -2.97 -0.92
C THR A 147 -4.98 -3.23 0.22
N GLY A 148 -5.39 -2.87 1.44
CA GLY A 148 -4.57 -3.06 2.65
C GLY A 148 -3.39 -2.09 2.78
N ARG A 149 -3.36 -0.99 2.02
CA ARG A 149 -2.24 -0.03 2.03
C ARG A 149 -2.68 1.39 2.33
N HIS A 150 -1.74 2.21 2.79
CA HIS A 150 -1.98 3.65 2.96
C HIS A 150 -2.20 4.32 1.59
N PRO A 151 -3.31 5.08 1.42
CA PRO A 151 -3.68 5.63 0.11
C PRO A 151 -2.88 6.88 -0.29
N VAL A 152 -2.39 7.67 0.67
CA VAL A 152 -1.60 8.89 0.39
C VAL A 152 -0.32 8.58 -0.41
N PRO A 153 0.55 7.62 -0.02
CA PRO A 153 1.70 7.24 -0.84
C PRO A 153 1.37 6.80 -2.27
N ILE A 154 0.18 6.21 -2.49
CA ILE A 154 -0.27 5.78 -3.82
C ILE A 154 -0.65 7.00 -4.66
N ALA A 155 -1.44 7.91 -4.08
CA ALA A 155 -1.81 9.17 -4.73
C ALA A 155 -0.57 10.00 -5.08
N THR A 156 0.43 10.10 -4.18
CA THR A 156 1.68 10.83 -4.45
C THR A 156 2.48 10.20 -5.60
N ALA A 157 2.62 8.87 -5.63
CA ALA A 157 3.31 8.17 -6.70
C ALA A 157 2.57 8.29 -8.05
N ALA A 158 1.24 8.19 -8.04
CA ALA A 158 0.40 8.36 -9.21
C ALA A 158 0.48 9.79 -9.76
N ALA A 159 0.43 10.80 -8.88
CA ALA A 159 0.55 12.21 -9.26
C ALA A 159 1.90 12.52 -9.91
N PHE A 160 2.99 11.93 -9.38
CA PHE A 160 4.31 12.03 -9.97
C PHE A 160 4.38 11.43 -11.38
N LEU A 161 3.83 10.23 -11.58
CA LEU A 161 3.79 9.59 -12.91
C LEU A 161 2.89 10.34 -13.90
N ALA A 162 1.75 10.85 -13.43
CA ALA A 162 0.86 11.69 -14.23
C ALA A 162 1.60 12.93 -14.71
N TRP A 163 2.24 13.65 -13.78
CA TRP A 163 3.05 14.83 -14.09
C TRP A 163 4.20 14.48 -15.05
N GLN A 164 4.98 13.43 -14.81
CA GLN A 164 6.07 13.08 -15.72
C GLN A 164 5.57 12.73 -17.14
N SER A 165 4.46 11.98 -17.25
CA SER A 165 3.97 11.51 -18.55
C SER A 165 3.28 12.58 -19.40
N LEU A 166 2.79 13.68 -18.79
CA LEU A 166 2.22 14.80 -19.53
C LEU A 166 3.28 15.59 -20.31
N GLN A 167 4.50 15.73 -19.77
CA GLN A 167 5.64 16.31 -20.47
C GLN A 167 6.94 15.55 -20.17
N PRO A 168 7.17 14.38 -20.80
CA PRO A 168 8.28 13.51 -20.43
C PRO A 168 9.68 14.11 -20.61
N GLY A 169 9.88 14.96 -21.63
CA GLY A 169 11.20 15.50 -21.99
C GLY A 169 12.00 16.06 -20.80
N PRO A 170 11.58 17.20 -20.22
CA PRO A 170 12.29 17.80 -19.11
C PRO A 170 12.06 17.12 -17.75
N ARG A 171 11.02 16.28 -17.63
CA ARG A 171 10.55 15.75 -16.33
C ARG A 171 11.09 14.37 -15.97
N LEU A 172 11.54 13.58 -16.95
CA LEU A 172 12.09 12.25 -16.71
C LEU A 172 13.39 12.24 -15.89
N SER A 173 14.14 13.34 -15.91
CA SER A 173 15.34 13.51 -15.08
C SER A 173 15.03 13.92 -13.64
N CYS A 174 13.78 14.33 -13.35
CA CYS A 174 13.37 14.77 -12.02
C CYS A 174 12.98 13.57 -11.14
N PRO A 175 13.66 13.34 -10.00
CA PRO A 175 13.29 12.27 -9.07
C PRO A 175 12.07 12.63 -8.23
N LEU A 176 11.37 11.61 -7.70
CA LEU A 176 10.17 11.76 -6.87
C LEU A 176 10.36 12.72 -5.69
N ALA A 177 11.51 12.68 -5.02
CA ALA A 177 11.80 13.58 -3.90
C ALA A 177 11.88 15.06 -4.33
N ARG A 178 12.50 15.34 -5.49
CA ARG A 178 12.56 16.70 -6.04
C ARG A 178 11.18 17.17 -6.46
N PHE A 179 10.38 16.30 -7.06
CA PHE A 179 8.98 16.60 -7.39
C PHE A 179 8.17 16.98 -6.15
N CYS A 180 8.24 16.20 -5.06
CA CYS A 180 7.50 16.50 -3.83
C CYS A 180 7.90 17.87 -3.24
N ARG A 181 9.20 18.19 -3.22
CA ARG A 181 9.70 19.51 -2.79
C ARG A 181 9.15 20.66 -3.65
N LEU A 182 9.15 20.50 -4.97
CA LEU A 182 8.61 21.51 -5.90
C LEU A 182 7.10 21.66 -5.75
N ALA A 183 6.39 20.55 -5.52
CA ALA A 183 4.95 20.54 -5.25
C ALA A 183 4.60 21.09 -3.87
N GLY A 184 5.56 21.21 -2.95
CA GLY A 184 5.33 21.70 -1.58
C GLY A 184 4.63 20.67 -0.70
N VAL A 185 4.87 19.38 -0.93
CA VAL A 185 4.30 18.28 -0.15
C VAL A 185 5.38 17.39 0.43
N ASP A 186 5.11 16.81 1.59
CA ASP A 186 6.00 15.82 2.20
C ASP A 186 6.04 14.54 1.37
N LEU A 187 7.21 13.92 1.31
CA LEU A 187 7.41 12.64 0.65
C LEU A 187 7.01 11.50 1.60
N PRO A 188 5.90 10.78 1.35
CA PRO A 188 5.52 9.67 2.22
C PRO A 188 6.53 8.53 2.07
N PRO A 189 7.02 7.90 3.16
CA PRO A 189 8.07 6.88 3.08
C PRO A 189 7.76 5.72 2.11
N PRO A 190 6.52 5.17 2.05
CA PRO A 190 6.19 4.10 1.11
C PRO A 190 6.05 4.54 -0.36
N ALA A 191 6.12 5.84 -0.68
CA ALA A 191 5.80 6.35 -2.02
C ALA A 191 6.78 5.84 -3.09
N HIS A 192 8.07 5.70 -2.76
CA HIS A 192 9.06 5.10 -3.67
C HIS A 192 8.72 3.65 -4.01
N LEU A 193 8.21 2.88 -3.04
CA LEU A 193 7.80 1.50 -3.27
C LEU A 193 6.55 1.44 -4.16
N ARG A 194 5.55 2.32 -3.90
CA ARG A 194 4.35 2.44 -4.75
C ARG A 194 4.70 2.81 -6.18
N LEU A 195 5.63 3.76 -6.38
CA LEU A 195 6.13 4.16 -7.69
C LEU A 195 6.76 2.98 -8.43
N LYS A 196 7.60 2.19 -7.75
CA LYS A 196 8.24 1.01 -8.33
C LYS A 196 7.20 -0.02 -8.80
N GLU A 197 6.21 -0.31 -7.97
CA GLU A 197 5.15 -1.26 -8.28
C GLU A 197 4.27 -0.77 -9.45
N LEU A 198 3.90 0.51 -9.48
CA LEU A 198 3.16 1.11 -10.60
C LEU A 198 3.92 1.00 -11.93
N LEU A 199 5.24 1.28 -11.91
CA LEU A 199 6.08 1.14 -13.11
C LEU A 199 6.18 -0.32 -13.58
N GLU A 200 6.19 -1.28 -12.66
CA GLU A 200 6.19 -2.71 -12.99
C GLU A 200 4.85 -3.15 -13.61
N ILE A 201 3.72 -2.65 -13.09
CA ILE A 201 2.39 -2.86 -13.68
C ILE A 201 2.33 -2.30 -15.11
N LEU A 202 2.77 -1.04 -15.29
CA LEU A 202 2.79 -0.39 -16.60
C LEU A 202 3.66 -1.12 -17.61
N LEU A 203 4.81 -1.66 -17.19
CA LEU A 203 5.67 -2.49 -18.04
C LEU A 203 4.96 -3.80 -18.44
N GLY A 204 4.26 -4.45 -17.52
CA GLY A 204 3.46 -5.64 -17.81
C GLY A 204 2.33 -5.38 -18.79
N MET A 205 1.65 -4.22 -18.68
CA MET A 205 0.67 -3.79 -19.67
C MET A 205 1.30 -3.51 -21.03
N ALA A 206 2.46 -2.82 -21.06
CA ALA A 206 3.14 -2.47 -22.30
C ALA A 206 3.57 -3.68 -23.12
N SER A 207 3.94 -4.79 -22.47
CA SER A 207 4.27 -6.05 -23.17
C SER A 207 3.08 -6.71 -23.90
N GLN A 208 1.84 -6.28 -23.62
CA GLN A 208 0.65 -6.73 -24.33
C GLN A 208 0.44 -6.01 -25.67
N LEU A 209 1.05 -4.83 -25.86
CA LEU A 209 0.97 -4.07 -27.10
C LEU A 209 2.06 -4.55 -28.07
N SER A 210 1.65 -5.07 -29.22
CA SER A 210 2.56 -5.62 -30.24
C SER A 210 3.59 -4.61 -30.73
N TRP A 211 3.20 -3.35 -30.94
CA TRP A 211 4.10 -2.28 -31.36
C TRP A 211 5.08 -1.84 -30.26
N LEU A 212 4.76 -2.04 -28.98
CA LEU A 212 5.68 -1.72 -27.87
C LEU A 212 6.60 -2.90 -27.54
N ARG A 213 6.17 -4.13 -27.83
CA ARG A 213 6.95 -5.36 -27.59
C ARG A 213 8.28 -5.37 -28.34
N GLY A 214 8.37 -4.71 -29.50
CA GLY A 214 9.61 -4.53 -30.25
C GLY A 214 10.63 -3.60 -29.59
N PHE A 215 10.19 -2.77 -28.63
CA PHE A 215 11.04 -1.87 -27.87
C PHE A 215 11.38 -2.49 -26.52
N ARG A 216 12.67 -2.50 -26.14
CA ARG A 216 13.08 -2.83 -24.77
C ARG A 216 12.74 -1.65 -23.85
N LEU A 217 11.50 -1.60 -23.41
CA LEU A 217 11.04 -0.59 -22.46
C LEU A 217 11.63 -0.84 -21.07
N ASP A 218 12.11 0.23 -20.47
CA ASP A 218 12.55 0.29 -19.09
C ASP A 218 11.60 1.17 -18.26
N LYS A 219 11.87 1.26 -16.95
CA LYS A 219 11.07 2.05 -16.00
C LYS A 219 11.02 3.54 -16.33
N LYS A 220 11.93 4.08 -17.14
CA LYS A 220 11.96 5.50 -17.52
C LYS A 220 11.24 5.74 -18.84
N THR A 221 11.41 4.87 -19.81
CA THR A 221 10.84 4.98 -21.16
C THR A 221 9.35 4.66 -21.18
N VAL A 222 8.88 3.72 -20.35
CA VAL A 222 7.45 3.40 -20.23
C VAL A 222 6.59 4.61 -19.85
N VAL A 223 7.16 5.56 -19.11
CA VAL A 223 6.46 6.79 -18.68
C VAL A 223 5.97 7.61 -19.87
N LYS A 224 6.68 7.59 -21.00
CA LYS A 224 6.28 8.29 -22.23
C LYS A 224 5.00 7.72 -22.84
N HIS A 225 4.70 6.46 -22.57
CA HIS A 225 3.57 5.70 -23.14
C HIS A 225 2.39 5.58 -22.19
N ILE A 226 2.45 6.20 -20.99
CA ILE A 226 1.35 6.12 -20.01
C ILE A 226 0.03 6.62 -20.59
N GLY A 227 0.05 7.62 -21.49
CA GLY A 227 -1.18 8.07 -22.17
C GLY A 227 -1.87 6.93 -22.92
N ASP A 228 -1.12 6.26 -23.80
CA ASP A 228 -1.63 5.16 -24.63
C ASP A 228 -2.04 3.96 -23.77
N LEU A 229 -1.26 3.64 -22.73
CA LEU A 229 -1.55 2.53 -21.82
C LEU A 229 -2.83 2.76 -21.03
N LEU A 230 -3.06 3.98 -20.55
CA LEU A 230 -4.28 4.32 -19.81
C LEU A 230 -5.51 4.34 -20.74
N GLN A 231 -5.36 4.81 -21.98
CA GLN A 231 -6.45 4.81 -22.97
C GLN A 231 -7.00 3.41 -23.24
N HIS A 232 -6.13 2.39 -23.21
CA HIS A 232 -6.50 0.99 -23.47
C HIS A 232 -6.49 0.10 -22.21
N ARG A 233 -6.49 0.68 -21.00
CA ARG A 233 -6.23 -0.04 -19.74
C ARG A 233 -7.14 -1.27 -19.53
N VAL A 234 -8.44 -1.15 -19.81
CA VAL A 234 -9.42 -2.23 -19.57
C VAL A 234 -9.08 -3.47 -20.41
N PHE A 235 -8.75 -3.25 -21.69
CA PHE A 235 -8.35 -4.32 -22.59
C PHE A 235 -7.00 -4.93 -22.20
N LEU A 236 -6.02 -4.09 -21.86
CA LEU A 236 -4.67 -4.54 -21.48
C LEU A 236 -4.67 -5.36 -20.19
N LEU A 237 -5.48 -4.96 -19.20
CA LEU A 237 -5.63 -5.70 -17.96
C LEU A 237 -6.31 -7.04 -18.20
N ARG A 238 -7.41 -7.09 -18.96
CA ARG A 238 -8.08 -8.35 -19.29
C ARG A 238 -7.11 -9.36 -19.93
N ASN A 239 -6.30 -8.91 -20.88
CA ASN A 239 -5.30 -9.78 -21.52
C ASN A 239 -4.19 -10.21 -20.57
N ALA A 240 -3.74 -9.33 -19.68
CA ALA A 240 -2.72 -9.65 -18.68
C ALA A 240 -3.23 -10.63 -17.60
N PHE A 241 -4.53 -10.62 -17.30
CA PHE A 241 -5.17 -11.65 -16.46
C PHE A 241 -5.38 -12.96 -17.24
N SER A 242 -5.91 -12.93 -18.46
CA SER A 242 -6.21 -14.15 -19.24
C SER A 242 -4.99 -14.96 -19.67
N GLN A 243 -3.81 -14.35 -19.83
CA GLN A 243 -2.58 -15.10 -20.10
C GLN A 243 -2.12 -15.98 -18.93
N GLN A 244 -2.63 -15.76 -17.71
CA GLN A 244 -2.35 -16.61 -16.54
C GLN A 244 -3.18 -17.90 -16.54
N ASP A 245 -4.39 -17.87 -17.09
CA ASP A 245 -5.28 -19.04 -17.12
C ASP A 245 -4.85 -20.08 -18.17
N GLY A 246 -4.15 -19.64 -19.22
CA GLY A 246 -3.70 -20.49 -20.32
C GLY A 246 -2.43 -21.30 -20.06
N GLU A 247 -1.63 -20.96 -19.03
CA GLU A 247 -0.37 -21.63 -18.71
C GLU A 247 -0.52 -22.84 -17.76
N GLN A 248 -1.73 -23.13 -17.24
CA GLN A 248 -2.01 -24.32 -16.42
C GLN A 248 -2.54 -25.54 -17.20
N LEU A 249 -2.75 -25.44 -18.52
CA LEU A 249 -3.33 -26.50 -19.36
C LEU A 249 -2.40 -27.06 -20.44
N GLN A 250 -1.09 -26.76 -20.39
CA GLN A 250 -0.08 -27.36 -21.26
C GLN A 250 0.91 -28.23 -20.48
N ASP A 251 0.38 -29.25 -19.80
CA ASP A 251 1.14 -30.46 -19.47
C ASP A 251 0.19 -31.65 -19.52
N THR A 252 -0.36 -31.91 -20.70
CA THR A 252 -0.87 -33.24 -21.06
C THR A 252 -0.80 -33.39 -22.57
N ALA A 253 0.27 -34.04 -23.05
CA ALA A 253 0.33 -34.51 -24.41
C ALA A 253 -0.81 -35.53 -24.64
N PRO A 254 -1.64 -35.41 -25.69
CA PRO A 254 -2.49 -36.50 -26.10
C PRO A 254 -1.71 -37.41 -27.04
N GLY A 255 -1.49 -38.64 -26.59
CA GLY A 255 -1.06 -39.75 -27.43
C GLY A 255 -2.07 -40.01 -28.56
N GLN A 256 -1.51 -40.38 -29.71
CA GLN A 256 -2.21 -40.78 -30.91
C GLN A 256 -3.20 -41.92 -30.66
N ALA A 257 -4.45 -41.75 -31.12
CA ALA A 257 -5.26 -42.86 -31.60
C ALA A 257 -6.22 -42.38 -32.70
N SER A 258 -6.20 -43.15 -33.78
CA SER A 258 -6.86 -42.99 -35.07
C SER A 258 -8.38 -43.22 -35.02
N GLY A 259 -9.15 -42.51 -35.87
CA GLY A 259 -10.43 -43.00 -36.41
C GLY A 259 -11.59 -42.00 -36.48
N SER A 260 -11.76 -41.36 -37.65
CA SER A 260 -12.96 -40.59 -38.09
C SER A 260 -14.15 -41.51 -38.45
N PRO A 261 -15.30 -41.01 -38.98
CA PRO A 261 -16.19 -39.90 -38.57
C PRO A 261 -17.69 -40.33 -38.51
N GLY A 262 -18.54 -39.55 -37.84
CA GLY A 262 -20.01 -39.74 -37.84
C GLY A 262 -20.77 -38.44 -37.57
N SER A 263 -21.85 -38.24 -38.31
CA SER A 263 -22.55 -36.99 -38.69
C SER A 263 -23.29 -36.22 -37.57
N PRO A 264 -23.78 -34.99 -37.86
CA PRO A 264 -24.49 -34.13 -36.92
C PRO A 264 -26.02 -34.27 -37.05
N ASP A 265 -26.76 -34.10 -35.97
CA ASP A 265 -28.20 -33.80 -36.02
C ASP A 265 -28.56 -32.63 -35.10
N LYS A 266 -29.48 -31.84 -35.62
CA LYS A 266 -30.05 -30.61 -35.06
C LYS A 266 -31.33 -30.90 -34.27
N ASP A 267 -31.70 -29.87 -33.50
CA ASP A 267 -33.05 -29.39 -33.24
C ASP A 267 -33.80 -29.79 -31.94
N SER A 268 -34.61 -28.79 -31.55
CA SER A 268 -35.68 -28.71 -30.54
C SER A 268 -35.21 -28.44 -29.10
N LEU A 269 -35.36 -27.22 -28.58
CA LEU A 269 -36.56 -26.43 -28.21
C LEU A 269 -37.34 -27.00 -27.02
N ASP A 270 -37.58 -26.06 -26.11
CA ASP A 270 -38.58 -25.94 -25.05
C ASP A 270 -38.16 -26.33 -23.63
N LYS A 271 -38.71 -25.75 -22.56
CA LYS A 271 -39.34 -24.46 -22.23
C LYS A 271 -39.80 -24.67 -20.77
N ASP A 272 -39.71 -23.62 -19.95
CA ASP A 272 -40.40 -23.43 -18.66
C ASP A 272 -40.24 -24.47 -17.53
N SER A 273 -39.73 -24.01 -16.38
CA SER A 273 -40.50 -24.12 -15.14
C SER A 273 -39.97 -23.17 -14.07
N LEU A 274 -40.89 -22.36 -13.56
CA LEU A 274 -40.82 -21.45 -12.42
C LEU A 274 -40.72 -22.20 -11.08
N ASP A 275 -40.61 -21.38 -10.02
CA ASP A 275 -40.84 -21.65 -8.59
C ASP A 275 -39.65 -22.24 -7.82
N LYS A 276 -39.37 -21.87 -6.56
CA LYS A 276 -39.78 -20.79 -5.65
C LYS A 276 -38.87 -20.96 -4.43
N ASP A 277 -38.72 -19.88 -3.67
CA ASP A 277 -38.55 -19.81 -2.20
C ASP A 277 -37.74 -20.91 -1.48
N SER A 278 -36.73 -20.50 -0.70
CA SER A 278 -36.64 -20.86 0.73
C SER A 278 -35.41 -20.24 1.42
N LEU A 279 -35.70 -19.26 2.27
CA LEU A 279 -35.37 -19.19 3.70
C LEU A 279 -33.90 -19.27 4.15
N ASP A 280 -33.47 -18.12 4.67
CA ASP A 280 -32.85 -17.89 5.98
C ASP A 280 -32.31 -19.11 6.74
N LYS A 281 -31.00 -19.06 7.01
CA LYS A 281 -30.43 -19.60 8.25
C LYS A 281 -29.38 -18.64 8.80
N ASP A 282 -29.85 -17.77 9.68
CA ASP A 282 -29.06 -17.34 10.83
C ASP A 282 -28.62 -18.57 11.64
N SER A 283 -27.36 -18.59 12.07
CA SER A 283 -27.04 -19.02 13.42
C SER A 283 -25.67 -18.53 13.90
N PRO A 284 -25.54 -18.33 15.22
CA PRO A 284 -24.54 -17.47 15.84
C PRO A 284 -23.41 -18.25 16.52
N GLY A 285 -22.35 -17.58 16.92
CA GLY A 285 -21.44 -18.16 17.91
C GLY A 285 -20.12 -17.43 18.12
N GLN A 286 -20.01 -16.82 19.32
CA GLN A 286 -18.84 -16.81 20.20
C GLN A 286 -17.53 -16.19 19.64
N GLY A 287 -16.97 -15.08 20.14
CA GLY A 287 -16.97 -14.57 21.50
C GLY A 287 -15.98 -15.38 22.37
N CYS A 288 -14.71 -14.97 22.43
CA CYS A 288 -13.80 -15.18 23.57
C CYS A 288 -12.45 -14.42 23.40
N PRO A 289 -11.69 -14.21 24.47
CA PRO A 289 -11.09 -12.91 24.81
C PRO A 289 -9.58 -12.79 24.52
N GLY A 290 -9.08 -11.57 24.69
CA GLY A 290 -7.68 -11.22 24.49
C GLY A 290 -6.72 -11.83 25.52
N GLN A 291 -5.47 -11.96 25.08
CA GLN A 291 -4.31 -12.00 25.94
C GLN A 291 -3.26 -11.06 25.36
N GLY A 292 -2.91 -10.03 26.14
CA GLY A 292 -1.72 -9.25 25.93
C GLY A 292 -0.50 -10.05 26.37
N SER A 293 0.52 -10.10 25.53
CA SER A 293 1.87 -10.35 26.00
C SER A 293 2.69 -9.10 25.69
N GLY A 294 3.03 -8.39 26.76
CA GLY A 294 4.11 -7.43 26.74
C GLY A 294 5.43 -8.18 26.69
N SER A 295 6.39 -7.64 25.94
CA SER A 295 7.81 -7.94 26.10
C SER A 295 8.63 -6.71 25.69
N PRO A 296 9.83 -6.54 26.27
CA PRO A 296 10.30 -5.26 26.76
C PRO A 296 11.18 -4.50 25.75
N GLY A 297 11.42 -3.23 26.09
CA GLY A 297 12.11 -2.24 25.28
C GLY A 297 13.48 -2.65 24.75
N SER A 298 13.72 -2.24 23.51
CA SER A 298 15.04 -2.17 22.89
C SER A 298 15.39 -0.70 22.75
N LEU A 299 16.45 -0.33 23.47
CA LEU A 299 17.07 0.98 23.53
C LEU A 299 17.46 1.52 22.15
N ASP A 300 17.18 2.79 21.96
CA ASP A 300 17.67 3.63 20.87
C ASP A 300 19.20 3.72 20.92
N LYS A 301 19.84 3.51 19.76
CA LYS A 301 21.18 4.03 19.47
C LYS A 301 21.06 5.06 18.36
N GLU A 302 21.04 6.32 18.79
CA GLU A 302 21.40 7.46 17.96
C GLU A 302 22.80 7.25 17.38
N SER A 303 22.98 7.55 16.10
CA SER A 303 24.29 7.75 15.47
C SER A 303 24.24 9.14 14.84
N PRO A 304 25.20 10.03 15.14
CA PRO A 304 25.20 11.38 14.58
C PRO A 304 25.74 11.37 13.15
N ASP A 305 25.07 12.14 12.30
CA ASP A 305 25.56 12.63 11.01
C ASP A 305 26.76 13.55 11.25
N GLU A 306 27.94 13.17 10.77
CA GLU A 306 29.09 14.07 10.63
C GLU A 306 29.14 14.58 9.19
N ASP A 307 28.86 15.88 9.09
CA ASP A 307 29.05 16.76 7.97
C ASP A 307 30.54 16.86 7.59
N SER A 308 30.86 16.91 6.30
CA SER A 308 32.15 17.43 5.84
C SER A 308 32.11 17.91 4.39
N PRO A 309 32.92 18.94 4.07
CA PRO A 309 32.52 19.97 3.12
C PRO A 309 33.23 19.88 1.76
N ASP A 310 32.61 20.55 0.78
CA ASP A 310 33.17 20.93 -0.52
C ASP A 310 34.53 21.64 -0.39
N LYS A 311 35.48 21.28 -1.27
CA LYS A 311 36.35 22.26 -1.97
C LYS A 311 37.18 21.66 -3.12
N HIS A 312 36.80 22.11 -4.33
CA HIS A 312 37.61 22.52 -5.48
C HIS A 312 38.78 21.67 -6.03
N CYS A 313 38.70 21.40 -7.34
CA CYS A 313 39.82 21.58 -8.28
C CYS A 313 39.32 22.13 -9.64
N PRO A 314 40.11 22.95 -10.37
CA PRO A 314 39.67 23.68 -11.56
C PRO A 314 40.08 23.02 -12.89
N GLY A 315 39.31 23.32 -13.95
CA GLY A 315 39.84 23.92 -15.20
C GLY A 315 40.54 23.04 -16.26
N GLN A 316 39.87 22.99 -17.42
CA GLN A 316 40.38 22.99 -18.81
C GLN A 316 40.69 21.67 -19.54
N GLY A 317 40.14 21.57 -20.76
CA GLY A 317 40.68 20.76 -21.86
C GLY A 317 39.66 19.88 -22.61
N SER A 318 38.98 20.43 -23.63
CA SER A 318 38.57 19.66 -24.83
C SER A 318 39.65 19.85 -25.91
N PRO A 319 39.63 19.20 -27.11
CA PRO A 319 38.77 18.13 -27.64
C PRO A 319 39.58 16.96 -28.28
N SER A 320 38.93 15.83 -28.62
CA SER A 320 39.17 15.09 -29.89
C SER A 320 38.39 13.76 -29.96
N SER A 321 37.88 13.46 -31.15
CA SER A 321 37.41 12.16 -31.65
C SER A 321 37.96 12.02 -33.07
N PRO A 322 37.90 10.86 -33.77
CA PRO A 322 37.74 9.46 -33.37
C PRO A 322 38.90 8.59 -33.93
N PRO A 323 38.81 7.23 -33.91
CA PRO A 323 38.85 6.57 -35.21
C PRO A 323 37.88 5.38 -35.38
N LEU A 324 37.47 5.22 -36.64
CA LEU A 324 36.85 4.05 -37.24
C LEU A 324 37.83 2.86 -37.29
N ALA A 325 37.34 1.66 -36.98
CA ALA A 325 37.84 0.41 -37.57
C ALA A 325 36.70 -0.61 -37.67
N GLN A 326 36.65 -1.26 -38.84
CA GLN A 326 35.60 -2.11 -39.37
C GLN A 326 36.22 -3.50 -39.66
N GLN A 327 35.63 -4.59 -39.18
CA GLN A 327 35.69 -5.98 -39.73
C GLN A 327 34.80 -6.88 -38.84
N GLN A 328 33.63 -7.32 -39.31
CA GLN A 328 33.34 -8.56 -40.07
C GLN A 328 33.56 -9.88 -39.30
N GLY A 329 32.49 -10.68 -39.18
CA GLY A 329 32.53 -12.14 -38.99
C GLY A 329 31.67 -12.71 -37.85
N GLY A 330 30.45 -13.17 -38.14
CA GLY A 330 29.57 -13.94 -37.21
C GLY A 330 29.97 -15.42 -37.04
N PRO A 331 29.13 -16.32 -36.49
CA PRO A 331 27.74 -16.15 -36.04
C PRO A 331 27.53 -16.35 -34.53
N SER A 332 26.58 -15.59 -33.99
CA SER A 332 26.08 -15.70 -32.62
C SER A 332 25.31 -17.01 -32.41
N ALA A 333 25.81 -17.86 -31.52
CA ALA A 333 25.03 -18.93 -30.91
C ALA A 333 23.89 -18.30 -30.10
N GLY A 334 22.66 -18.55 -30.55
CA GLY A 334 21.45 -17.96 -30.01
C GLY A 334 21.21 -18.34 -28.56
N GLN A 335 21.46 -17.40 -27.65
CA GLN A 335 20.63 -17.29 -26.45
C GLN A 335 19.29 -16.70 -26.89
N ARG A 336 18.39 -17.57 -27.34
CA ARG A 336 16.96 -17.32 -27.21
C ARG A 336 16.70 -17.14 -25.71
N GLN A 337 16.73 -15.90 -25.23
CA GLN A 337 16.03 -15.54 -24.01
C GLN A 337 14.57 -15.90 -24.26
N ARG A 338 14.17 -17.09 -23.76
CA ARG A 338 12.77 -17.48 -23.63
C ARG A 338 12.01 -16.27 -23.13
N GLY A 339 10.93 -15.92 -23.83
CA GLY A 339 10.09 -14.77 -23.55
C GLY A 339 9.84 -14.68 -22.05
N GLY A 340 10.09 -13.49 -21.49
CA GLY A 340 9.85 -13.24 -20.09
C GLY A 340 8.41 -13.61 -19.77
N THR A 341 8.24 -14.72 -19.06
CA THR A 341 6.94 -15.13 -18.51
C THR A 341 6.41 -13.93 -17.75
N LEU A 342 5.26 -13.44 -18.18
CA LEU A 342 4.65 -12.26 -17.58
C LEU A 342 4.41 -12.58 -16.12
N ARG A 343 4.87 -11.70 -15.22
CA ARG A 343 4.62 -11.90 -13.81
C ARG A 343 3.10 -11.90 -13.60
N PRO A 344 2.54 -12.90 -12.90
CA PRO A 344 1.12 -12.95 -12.66
C PRO A 344 0.69 -11.69 -11.88
N LEU A 345 -0.42 -11.09 -12.31
CA LEU A 345 -1.05 -9.94 -11.67
C LEU A 345 -1.70 -10.38 -10.36
N LEU A 346 -0.88 -10.46 -9.32
CA LEU A 346 -1.29 -10.79 -7.95
C LEU A 346 -0.90 -9.65 -7.00
N PRO A 347 -1.58 -9.54 -5.84
CA PRO A 347 -1.14 -8.67 -4.76
C PRO A 347 0.38 -8.81 -4.51
N PRO A 348 1.15 -7.71 -4.41
CA PRO A 348 2.62 -7.82 -4.37
C PRO A 348 3.17 -8.61 -3.17
N CYS A 349 2.40 -8.77 -2.10
CA CYS A 349 2.73 -9.60 -0.94
C CYS A 349 2.69 -11.11 -1.23
N LEU A 350 1.96 -11.55 -2.26
CA LEU A 350 1.92 -12.94 -2.72
C LEU A 350 3.06 -13.25 -3.69
N LEU A 351 3.52 -12.24 -4.44
CA LEU A 351 4.66 -12.38 -5.36
C LEU A 351 6.00 -12.46 -4.65
N HIS A 352 6.11 -11.82 -3.47
CA HIS A 352 7.31 -11.82 -2.65
C HIS A 352 6.96 -12.19 -1.21
N PRO A 353 6.55 -13.45 -0.95
CA PRO A 353 6.18 -13.87 0.39
C PRO A 353 7.37 -13.69 1.32
N ARG A 354 7.13 -13.10 2.49
CA ARG A 354 8.15 -13.09 3.55
C ARG A 354 8.52 -14.55 3.85
N LYS A 355 9.82 -14.83 3.93
CA LYS A 355 10.33 -16.15 4.31
C LYS A 355 9.70 -16.54 5.65
N ARG A 356 8.70 -17.41 5.63
CA ARG A 356 8.20 -18.05 6.83
C ARG A 356 9.14 -19.21 7.11
N LEU A 357 9.83 -19.16 8.24
CA LEU A 357 10.42 -20.37 8.78
C LEU A 357 9.26 -21.35 8.98
N ARG A 358 9.34 -22.50 8.31
CA ARG A 358 8.40 -23.58 8.55
C ARG A 358 8.59 -23.93 10.03
N ALA A 359 7.58 -23.70 10.86
CA ALA A 359 7.56 -24.31 12.18
C ALA A 359 7.85 -25.80 11.95
N ALA A 360 8.76 -26.39 12.73
CA ALA A 360 8.90 -27.83 12.76
C ALA A 360 7.48 -28.41 12.83
N ALA A 361 7.17 -29.39 11.97
CA ALA A 361 5.85 -30.03 11.96
C ALA A 361 5.41 -30.20 13.42
N PRO A 362 4.17 -29.82 13.80
CA PRO A 362 3.76 -29.88 15.19
C PRO A 362 4.12 -31.28 15.67
N SER A 363 5.15 -31.36 16.52
CA SER A 363 5.45 -32.59 17.21
C SER A 363 4.15 -32.86 17.93
N ALA A 364 3.47 -33.96 17.58
CA ALA A 364 2.19 -34.30 18.15
C ALA A 364 2.36 -34.24 19.68
N ALA A 365 1.92 -33.13 20.26
CA ALA A 365 2.18 -32.85 21.64
C ALA A 365 1.19 -33.72 22.40
N ALA A 366 1.64 -34.91 22.74
CA ALA A 366 0.94 -35.82 23.65
C ALA A 366 1.05 -35.33 25.11
N ALA A 367 1.34 -34.03 25.31
CA ALA A 367 1.46 -33.42 26.61
C ALA A 367 0.05 -33.18 27.17
N THR A 368 -0.35 -33.94 28.19
CA THR A 368 -1.62 -33.78 28.91
C THR A 368 -1.53 -32.72 30.00
N GLY A 369 -0.33 -32.34 30.43
CA GLY A 369 -0.08 -31.42 31.52
C GLY A 369 -0.14 -32.07 32.91
N ASP A 370 -0.47 -33.37 32.96
CA ASP A 370 -0.51 -34.20 34.16
C ASP A 370 0.71 -35.13 34.24
N GLU A 371 1.70 -34.94 33.37
CA GLU A 371 2.92 -35.73 33.42
C GLU A 371 3.66 -35.50 34.75
N PRO A 372 4.14 -36.57 35.41
CA PRO A 372 4.97 -36.42 36.59
C PRO A 372 6.28 -35.73 36.21
N ILE A 373 6.52 -34.56 36.80
CA ILE A 373 7.79 -33.85 36.67
C ILE A 373 8.77 -34.48 37.66
N SER A 374 9.87 -35.05 37.17
CA SER A 374 10.89 -35.64 38.04
C SER A 374 11.68 -34.57 38.78
N ASP A 375 12.18 -34.89 39.98
CA ASP A 375 13.03 -33.97 40.74
C ASP A 375 14.28 -33.55 39.93
N SER A 376 14.82 -34.43 39.08
CA SER A 376 15.95 -34.10 38.18
C SER A 376 15.61 -33.02 37.15
N GLU A 377 14.38 -32.99 36.63
CA GLU A 377 13.90 -31.97 35.69
C GLU A 377 13.70 -30.62 36.40
N ILE A 378 13.44 -30.63 37.70
CA ILE A 378 13.34 -29.41 38.53
C ILE A 378 14.74 -28.92 38.92
N GLU A 379 15.64 -29.82 39.30
CA GLU A 379 16.99 -29.52 39.75
C GLU A 379 17.84 -28.80 38.69
N GLN A 380 17.64 -29.06 37.39
CA GLN A 380 18.35 -28.32 36.32
C GLN A 380 18.02 -26.82 36.28
N TYR A 381 16.90 -26.38 36.89
CA TYR A 381 16.54 -24.97 37.02
C TYR A 381 17.08 -24.34 38.31
N LEU A 382 17.56 -25.15 39.25
CA LEU A 382 18.17 -24.68 40.49
C LEU A 382 19.66 -24.45 40.26
N ARG A 383 20.16 -23.30 40.72
CA ARG A 383 21.59 -23.03 40.71
C ARG A 383 22.30 -23.95 41.69
N SER A 384 23.41 -24.52 41.25
CA SER A 384 24.33 -25.25 42.10
C SER A 384 24.91 -24.37 43.23
N PRO A 385 25.35 -24.96 44.35
CA PRO A 385 26.03 -24.23 45.42
C PRO A 385 27.27 -23.44 44.94
N GLU A 386 27.97 -23.94 43.94
CA GLU A 386 29.10 -23.29 43.28
C GLU A 386 28.66 -22.03 42.54
N GLU A 387 27.59 -22.11 41.73
CA GLU A 387 27.00 -20.97 41.03
C GLU A 387 26.47 -19.91 42.00
N ILE A 388 25.87 -20.32 43.13
CA ILE A 388 25.41 -19.39 44.18
C ILE A 388 26.60 -18.66 44.81
N ARG A 389 27.70 -19.36 45.10
CA ARG A 389 28.93 -18.75 45.65
C ARG A 389 29.56 -17.79 44.65
N ALA A 390 29.67 -18.19 43.39
CA ALA A 390 30.19 -17.35 42.32
C ALA A 390 29.32 -16.09 42.12
N PHE A 391 28.00 -16.25 42.10
CA PHE A 391 27.06 -15.14 41.99
C PHE A 391 27.15 -14.17 43.18
N ARG A 392 27.22 -14.68 44.42
CA ARG A 392 27.40 -13.85 45.63
C ARG A 392 28.72 -13.09 45.59
N LYS A 393 29.80 -13.75 45.17
CA LYS A 393 31.10 -13.09 45.00
C LYS A 393 31.00 -11.98 43.96
N ALA A 394 30.46 -12.25 42.77
CA ALA A 394 30.31 -11.25 41.71
C ALA A 394 29.43 -10.07 42.14
N LYS A 395 28.32 -10.32 42.85
CA LYS A 395 27.44 -9.27 43.38
C LYS A 395 28.11 -8.40 44.45
N ALA A 396 29.07 -8.92 45.20
CA ALA A 396 29.81 -8.14 46.21
C ALA A 396 30.79 -7.12 45.60
N TRP A 397 31.04 -7.18 44.28
CA TRP A 397 31.85 -6.20 43.53
C TRP A 397 31.00 -5.17 42.76
N LEU A 398 29.67 -5.26 42.87
CA LEU A 398 28.69 -4.26 42.41
C LEU A 398 28.21 -3.45 43.62
#